data_AF-T0SCI4-F1
#
_entry.id   AF-T0SCI4-F1
#
_cell.length_a   1.000
_cell.length_b   1.000
_cell.length_c   1.000
_cell.angle_alpha   90.00
_cell.angle_beta   90.00
_cell.angle_gamma   90.00
#
_symmetry.space_group_name_H-M   'P 1'
#
loop_
_entity.id
_entity.type
_entity.pdbx_description
1 polymer ?
#
loop_
_entity_poly.entity_id
_entity_poly.type
_entity_poly.pdbx_seq_one_letter_code
_entity_poly.pdbx_strand_id
1 'polypeptide(L)'
;MAVIDKSTSLLIEFMSLTGLRFGECVAIQSKNIENNVLHINGTWDSVSNSKTTTKNIYSDRKITLPKRCLQIIDEYPLKYPKDKISKDNYIFIYKNNKPYSISVVNSRLKK
;
A
#
# COMPACT_ATOMS: atom_id res chain seq x y z
N MET A 1 -22.51 15.23 -1.47
CA MET A 1 -21.06 15.09 -1.72
C MET A 1 -20.57 13.96 -0.84
N ALA A 2 -20.33 12.77 -1.40
CA ALA A 2 -19.87 11.64 -0.59
C ALA A 2 -18.42 11.91 -0.16
N VAL A 3 -18.18 12.00 1.14
CA VAL A 3 -16.84 12.18 1.68
C VAL A 3 -16.08 10.87 1.47
N ILE A 4 -15.16 10.85 0.50
CA ILE A 4 -14.22 9.72 0.34
C ILE A 4 -13.34 9.70 1.60
N ASP A 5 -13.26 8.53 2.23
CA ASP A 5 -12.39 8.29 3.38
C ASP A 5 -10.95 8.68 3.06
N LYS A 6 -10.31 9.45 3.96
CA LYS A 6 -8.96 10.01 3.75
C LYS A 6 -7.95 8.94 3.35
N SER A 7 -8.00 7.78 4.01
CA SER A 7 -7.12 6.63 3.72
C SER A 7 -7.27 6.14 2.27
N THR A 8 -8.51 6.06 1.78
CA THR A 8 -8.79 5.65 0.40
C THR A 8 -8.31 6.70 -0.59
N SER A 9 -8.53 7.98 -0.33
CA SER A 9 -8.05 9.06 -1.19
C SER A 9 -6.53 9.06 -1.31
N LEU A 10 -5.81 8.92 -0.19
CA LEU A 10 -4.35 8.86 -0.16
C LEU A 10 -3.80 7.63 -0.90
N LEU A 11 -4.44 6.46 -0.75
CA LEU A 11 -4.06 5.25 -1.47
C LEU A 11 -4.21 5.43 -2.99
N ILE A 12 -5.31 6.03 -3.44
CA ILE A 12 -5.56 6.27 -4.88
C ILE A 12 -4.55 7.27 -5.44
N GLU A 13 -4.23 8.33 -4.69
CA GLU A 13 -3.20 9.30 -5.07
C GLU A 13 -1.82 8.64 -5.17
N PHE A 14 -1.48 7.76 -4.22
CA PHE A 14 -0.24 7.00 -4.30
C PHE A 14 -0.19 6.10 -5.53
N MET A 15 -1.30 5.42 -5.85
CA MET A 15 -1.43 4.58 -7.05
C MET A 15 -1.26 5.40 -8.34
N SER A 16 -1.88 6.58 -8.43
CA SER A 16 -1.80 7.41 -9.64
C SER A 16 -0.40 7.97 -9.88
N LEU A 17 0.34 8.30 -8.80
CA LEU A 17 1.71 8.80 -8.88
C LEU A 17 2.75 7.72 -9.21
N THR A 18 2.48 6.46 -8.85
CA THR A 18 3.46 5.36 -8.99
C THR A 18 3.13 4.38 -10.11
N GLY A 19 1.89 4.36 -10.61
CA GLY A 19 1.41 3.40 -11.61
C GLY A 19 1.32 1.96 -11.10
N LEU A 20 1.38 1.76 -9.77
CA LEU A 20 1.32 0.45 -9.16
C LEU A 20 -0.08 -0.14 -9.25
N ARG A 21 -0.16 -1.47 -9.43
CA ARG A 21 -1.42 -2.18 -9.28
C ARG A 21 -1.86 -2.14 -7.81
N PHE A 22 -3.16 -2.21 -7.57
CA PHE A 22 -3.71 -2.19 -6.21
C PHE A 22 -3.06 -3.24 -5.29
N GLY A 23 -2.95 -4.49 -5.77
CA GLY A 23 -2.34 -5.58 -5.00
C GLY A 23 -0.86 -5.34 -4.66
N GLU A 24 -0.11 -4.66 -5.54
CA GLU A 24 1.27 -4.26 -5.28
C GLU A 24 1.33 -3.17 -4.22
N CYS A 25 0.45 -2.16 -4.30
CA CYS A 25 0.38 -1.06 -3.32
C CYS A 25 0.11 -1.57 -1.91
N VAL A 26 -0.93 -2.39 -1.75
CA VAL A 26 -1.35 -2.83 -0.42
C VAL A 26 -0.43 -3.94 0.15
N ALA A 27 0.50 -4.46 -0.66
CA ALA A 27 1.57 -5.38 -0.23
C ALA A 27 2.88 -4.68 0.17
N ILE A 28 2.95 -3.34 0.08
CA ILE A 28 4.13 -2.58 0.48
C ILE A 28 4.29 -2.69 2.00
N GLN A 29 5.47 -3.15 2.40
CA GLN A 29 5.90 -3.22 3.80
C GLN A 29 6.97 -2.16 4.07
N SER A 30 7.17 -1.79 5.34
CA SER A 30 8.20 -0.80 5.70
C SER A 30 9.60 -1.17 5.19
N LYS A 31 9.96 -2.46 5.18
CA LYS A 31 11.24 -2.95 4.63
C LYS A 31 11.42 -2.78 3.13
N ASN A 32 10.33 -2.53 2.40
CA ASN A 32 10.39 -2.36 0.95
C ASN A 32 10.85 -0.95 0.55
N ILE A 33 10.92 -0.01 1.49
CA ILE A 33 11.31 1.38 1.21
C ILE A 33 12.66 1.65 1.84
N GLU A 34 13.61 2.07 0.99
CA GLU A 34 14.92 2.52 1.41
C GLU A 34 15.17 3.91 0.82
N ASN A 35 15.33 4.90 1.69
CA ASN A 35 15.38 6.33 1.33
C ASN A 35 14.13 6.76 0.54
N ASN A 36 14.26 6.94 -0.76
CA ASN A 36 13.18 7.28 -1.69
C ASN A 36 12.95 6.18 -2.74
N VAL A 37 13.50 4.99 -2.56
CA VAL A 37 13.36 3.88 -3.51
C VAL A 37 12.42 2.84 -2.91
N LEU A 38 11.39 2.49 -3.67
CA LEU A 38 10.46 1.40 -3.35
C LEU A 38 10.84 0.15 -4.14
N HIS A 39 11.07 -0.95 -3.42
CA HIS A 39 11.30 -2.28 -3.96
C HIS A 39 9.99 -3.09 -3.99
N ILE A 40 9.50 -3.35 -5.20
CA ILE A 40 8.23 -4.00 -5.46
C ILE A 40 8.49 -5.48 -5.74
N ASN A 41 8.31 -6.31 -4.71
CA ASN A 41 8.69 -7.73 -4.73
C ASN A 41 7.53 -8.69 -4.42
N GLY A 42 6.29 -8.22 -4.47
CA GLY A 42 5.13 -9.06 -4.21
C GLY A 42 3.81 -8.34 -4.40
N THR A 43 2.74 -9.13 -4.34
CA THR A 43 1.36 -8.66 -4.42
C THR A 43 0.55 -9.26 -3.28
N TRP A 44 -0.42 -8.51 -2.80
CA TRP A 44 -1.35 -8.99 -1.80
C TRP A 44 -2.37 -9.89 -2.47
N ASP A 45 -2.49 -11.11 -1.97
CA ASP A 45 -3.54 -12.02 -2.37
C ASP A 45 -4.66 -11.98 -1.34
N SER A 46 -5.83 -11.48 -1.76
CA SER A 46 -7.02 -11.39 -0.92
C SER A 46 -7.63 -12.75 -0.58
N VAL A 47 -7.33 -13.80 -1.34
CA VAL A 47 -7.84 -15.16 -1.09
C VAL A 47 -7.05 -15.81 0.03
N SER A 48 -5.72 -15.85 -0.08
CA SER A 48 -4.84 -16.38 0.98
C SER A 48 -4.62 -15.42 2.15
N ASN A 49 -5.06 -14.15 2.03
CA ASN A 49 -4.89 -13.11 3.03
C ASN A 49 -3.41 -12.90 3.39
N SER A 50 -2.55 -13.01 2.38
CA SER A 50 -1.10 -13.02 2.54
C SER A 50 -0.40 -12.33 1.36
N LYS A 51 0.81 -11.83 1.61
CA LYS A 51 1.68 -11.33 0.55
C LYS A 51 2.28 -12.52 -0.19
N THR A 52 2.01 -12.58 -1.49
CA THR A 52 2.63 -13.56 -2.38
C THR A 52 3.85 -12.92 -3.03
N THR A 53 4.97 -13.63 -3.00
CA THR A 53 6.19 -13.22 -3.69
C THR A 53 6.09 -13.57 -5.17
N THR A 54 6.77 -12.78 -6.00
CA THR A 54 6.76 -12.98 -7.44
C THR A 54 7.41 -14.33 -7.79
N LYS A 55 6.70 -15.17 -8.56
CA LYS A 55 7.24 -16.44 -9.06
C LYS A 55 8.37 -16.26 -10.09
N ASN A 56 8.54 -15.05 -10.63
CA ASN A 56 9.45 -14.76 -11.73
C ASN A 56 10.19 -13.44 -11.49
N ILE A 57 11.50 -13.43 -11.76
CA ILE A 57 12.44 -12.31 -11.51
C ILE A 57 12.04 -11.01 -12.22
N TYR A 58 11.32 -11.09 -13.34
CA TYR A 58 10.89 -9.94 -14.13
C TYR A 58 9.83 -9.06 -13.45
N SER A 59 9.11 -9.60 -12.48
CA SER A 59 8.09 -8.85 -11.73
C SER A 59 8.68 -8.11 -10.53
N ASP A 60 9.94 -8.39 -10.17
CA ASP A 60 10.66 -7.68 -9.13
C ASP A 60 11.31 -6.41 -9.71
N ARG A 61 10.92 -5.24 -9.20
CA ARG A 61 11.41 -3.96 -9.72
C ARG A 61 11.59 -2.92 -8.62
N LYS A 62 12.44 -1.94 -8.90
CA LYS A 62 12.62 -0.76 -8.03
C LYS A 62 12.12 0.47 -8.74
N ILE A 63 11.39 1.32 -8.03
CA ILE A 63 10.94 2.63 -8.52
C ILE A 63 11.38 3.72 -7.56
N THR A 64 11.63 4.91 -8.08
CA THR A 64 11.85 6.09 -7.24
C THR A 64 10.50 6.68 -6.86
N LEU A 65 10.28 6.87 -5.56
CA LEU A 65 9.11 7.53 -5.02
C LEU A 65 9.26 9.05 -5.10
N PRO A 66 8.33 9.77 -5.76
CA PRO A 66 8.24 11.22 -5.66
C PRO A 66 8.11 11.68 -4.21
N LYS A 67 8.52 12.91 -3.91
CA LYS A 67 8.38 13.51 -2.57
C LYS A 67 6.94 13.42 -2.05
N ARG A 68 5.93 13.58 -2.93
CA ARG A 68 4.52 13.45 -2.56
C ARG A 68 4.16 12.05 -2.06
N CYS A 69 4.74 11.00 -2.64
CA CYS A 69 4.51 9.63 -2.18
C CYS A 69 5.04 9.40 -0.75
N LEU A 70 6.19 9.99 -0.40
CA LEU A 70 6.73 9.93 0.96
C LEU A 70 5.80 10.65 1.95
N GLN A 71 5.30 11.83 1.58
CA GLN A 71 4.32 12.57 2.38
C GLN A 71 3.03 11.78 2.58
N ILE A 72 2.52 11.12 1.54
CA ILE A 72 1.32 10.26 1.63
C ILE A 72 1.52 9.15 2.66
N ILE A 73 2.69 8.51 2.65
CA ILE A 73 3.03 7.45 3.61
C ILE A 73 2.97 7.99 5.03
N ASP A 74 3.53 9.18 5.29
CA ASP A 74 3.52 9.80 6.61
C ASP A 74 2.13 10.28 7.04
N GLU A 75 1.36 10.88 6.13
CA GLU A 75 -0.01 11.39 6.35
C GLU A 75 -1.05 10.28 6.53
N TYR A 76 -0.72 9.04 6.18
CA TYR A 76 -1.64 7.92 6.22
C TYR A 76 -2.17 7.69 7.65
N PRO A 77 -3.50 7.71 7.87
CA PRO A 77 -4.06 7.86 9.21
C PRO A 77 -3.97 6.60 10.09
N LEU A 78 -3.78 5.43 9.48
CA LEU A 78 -3.73 4.16 10.19
C LEU A 78 -2.28 3.70 10.31
N LYS A 79 -1.81 3.57 11.55
CA LYS A 79 -0.45 3.14 11.89
C LYS A 79 -0.51 2.02 12.92
N TYR A 80 0.50 1.17 12.91
CA TYR A 80 0.66 0.15 13.95
C TYR A 80 0.95 0.83 15.30
N PRO A 81 0.50 0.24 16.43
CA PRO A 81 0.92 0.65 17.76
C PRO A 81 2.45 0.63 17.87
N LYS A 82 3.03 1.56 18.65
CA LYS A 82 4.49 1.71 18.77
C LYS A 82 5.19 0.43 19.23
N ASP A 83 4.53 -0.36 20.07
CA ASP A 83 4.97 -1.65 20.60
C ASP A 83 4.95 -2.79 19.57
N LYS A 84 4.30 -2.62 18.42
CA LYS A 84 4.12 -3.64 17.37
C LYS A 84 4.73 -3.23 16.03
N ILE A 85 5.62 -2.23 16.02
CA ILE A 85 6.29 -1.80 14.80
C ILE A 85 7.33 -2.86 14.39
N SER A 86 7.14 -3.44 13.20
CA SER A 86 8.08 -4.35 12.57
C SER A 86 8.36 -3.91 11.13
N LYS A 87 9.52 -4.32 10.61
CA LYS A 87 9.91 -4.16 9.20
C LYS A 87 8.93 -4.86 8.24
N ASP A 88 8.22 -5.88 8.71
CA ASP A 88 7.22 -6.63 7.94
C ASP A 88 5.82 -6.01 7.95
N ASN A 89 5.63 -4.91 8.68
CA ASN A 89 4.34 -4.24 8.75
C ASN A 89 3.98 -3.59 7.41
N TYR A 90 2.72 -3.71 7.01
CA TYR A 90 2.19 -3.10 5.81
C TYR A 90 2.00 -1.59 6.00
N ILE A 91 2.20 -0.81 4.94
CA ILE A 91 2.00 0.64 5.02
C ILE A 91 0.50 0.98 4.91
N PHE A 92 -0.17 0.43 3.90
CA PHE A 92 -1.57 0.73 3.61
C PHE A 92 -2.50 -0.30 4.28
N ILE A 93 -2.74 -0.10 5.57
CA ILE A 93 -3.60 -0.97 6.39
C ILE A 93 -5.00 -0.42 6.63
N TYR A 94 -5.92 -1.30 7.01
CA TYR A 94 -7.26 -1.01 7.54
C TYR A 94 -7.32 -1.24 9.06
N LYS A 95 -8.50 -1.01 9.68
CA LYS A 95 -8.71 -1.04 11.15
C LYS A 95 -8.27 -2.34 11.85
N ASN A 96 -8.12 -3.45 11.13
CA ASN A 96 -7.68 -4.75 11.64
C ASN A 96 -6.19 -5.04 11.37
N ASN A 97 -5.38 -4.03 11.06
CA ASN A 97 -3.98 -4.15 10.67
C ASN A 97 -3.75 -5.03 9.43
N LYS A 98 -4.78 -5.23 8.61
CA LYS A 98 -4.68 -5.92 7.33
C LYS A 98 -4.80 -4.94 6.16
N PRO A 99 -4.18 -5.23 5.02
CA PRO A 99 -4.38 -4.50 3.77
C PRO A 99 -5.85 -4.26 3.39
N TYR A 100 -6.10 -3.16 2.67
CA TYR A 100 -7.43 -2.85 2.13
C TYR A 100 -7.93 -3.94 1.19
N SER A 101 -9.23 -4.23 1.24
CA SER A 101 -9.90 -5.02 0.19
C SER A 101 -10.22 -4.14 -1.01
N ILE A 102 -9.93 -4.66 -2.21
CA ILE A 102 -10.22 -3.98 -3.49
C ILE A 102 -11.71 -3.64 -3.62
N SER A 103 -12.61 -4.50 -3.13
CA SER A 103 -14.05 -4.28 -3.21
C SER A 103 -14.48 -3.03 -2.42
N VAL A 104 -13.87 -2.79 -1.26
CA VAL A 104 -14.13 -1.60 -0.45
C VAL A 104 -13.68 -0.34 -1.18
N VAL A 105 -12.47 -0.36 -1.74
CA VAL A 105 -11.92 0.78 -2.51
C VAL A 105 -12.77 1.07 -3.75
N ASN A 106 -13.13 0.04 -4.53
CA ASN A 106 -13.97 0.20 -5.72
C ASN A 106 -15.37 0.73 -5.38
N SER A 107 -15.98 0.28 -4.29
CA SER A 107 -17.30 0.77 -3.86
C SER A 107 -17.29 2.25 -3.44
N ARG A 108 -16.13 2.74 -2.97
CA ARG A 108 -15.93 4.16 -2.61
C ARG A 108 -15.60 5.01 -3.83
N LEU A 109 -14.88 4.46 -4.80
CA LEU A 109 -14.52 5.13 -6.07
C LEU A 109 -15.70 5.33 -7.02
N LYS A 110 -16.65 4.39 -7.04
CA LYS A 110 -17.81 4.44 -7.95
C LYS A 110 -18.89 5.45 -7.51
N LYS A 111 -18.75 6.05 -6.33
CA LYS A 111 -19.72 7.00 -5.75
C LYS A 111 -19.27 8.43 -5.99
#